data_AF-A0A3A1R741-F1
#
_entry.id   AF-A0A3A1R741-F1
#
_cell.length_a   1.000
_cell.length_b   1.000
_cell.length_c   1.000
_cell.angle_alpha   90.00
_cell.angle_beta   90.00
_cell.angle_gamma   90.00
#
_symmetry.space_group_name_H-M   'P 1'
#
loop_
_entity.id
_entity.type
_entity.pdbx_description
1 polymer ?
#
loop_
_entity_poly.entity_id
_entity_poly.type
_entity_poly.pdbx_seq_one_letter_code
_entity_poly.pdbx_strand_id
1 'polypeptide(L)'
;MKKRQPIRGSQTPTPSPSPIPLDPNDLAPECIRVDKVYDWVFFASRYTNKNFIPDEEVREAVSAALAAGLRVEVRCDAGSPDDVACTATIQENGNPGRVLIVWTVPVNVTILIDGEPVGTFTVRTQFTDEIMLCVPVGITNENINCRVTQVICQTGGVLMGPDPFGPMIPLTIILCKDVQVEFPVKLEVLAKFCFPRTNNIPVPQPTVNCDLSLLEFPRQCPGLFPVANCECQATALARNEDTTAIFGTDGLEVTGLSSLRAEICQECSLGDSTFTYTFTDTDVSPTPTPTATGIQSDFSFTFNPSSIDNVACGAGSLTATGEGVRYFDGVPEQVFYELQIFTGLMGTITEGFRLILRNTANVVVFDSGLVEALVEFDECDTFADLLDNLDD
;
A
#
# COMPACT_ATOMS: atom_id res chain seq x y z
N MET A 1 39.59 -65.22 64.23
CA MET A 1 40.90 -64.53 64.24
C MET A 1 41.84 -65.37 63.37
N LYS A 2 42.47 -64.94 62.26
CA LYS A 2 43.16 -63.68 61.93
C LYS A 2 43.19 -63.44 60.40
N LYS A 3 43.52 -62.20 60.07
CA LYS A 3 43.61 -61.46 58.79
C LYS A 3 44.75 -61.91 57.83
N ARG A 4 44.49 -61.62 56.53
CA ARG A 4 45.33 -61.01 55.45
C ARG A 4 46.26 -61.85 54.55
N GLN A 5 45.99 -61.71 53.22
CA GLN A 5 46.81 -61.55 51.98
C GLN A 5 48.35 -61.74 52.05
N PRO A 6 49.13 -62.07 50.96
CA PRO A 6 49.08 -61.46 49.60
C PRO A 6 49.73 -62.19 48.35
N ILE A 7 49.37 -61.70 47.14
CA ILE A 7 50.14 -61.21 45.95
C ILE A 7 51.47 -61.87 45.41
N ARG A 8 51.53 -62.03 44.04
CA ARG A 8 52.60 -61.73 43.01
C ARG A 8 53.45 -62.82 42.30
N GLY A 9 53.67 -62.58 40.99
CA GLY A 9 54.84 -62.93 40.13
C GLY A 9 54.51 -63.92 38.99
N SER A 10 54.57 -63.65 37.67
CA SER A 10 55.57 -63.06 36.72
C SER A 10 56.39 -64.14 35.96
N GLN A 11 56.59 -63.89 34.64
CA GLN A 11 57.56 -64.46 33.65
C GLN A 11 57.05 -65.62 32.73
N THR A 12 56.67 -65.43 31.44
CA THR A 12 57.38 -65.18 30.12
C THR A 12 57.48 -66.46 29.23
N PRO A 13 57.87 -66.45 27.93
CA PRO A 13 57.21 -65.95 26.71
C PRO A 13 57.08 -67.03 25.57
N THR A 14 56.56 -66.60 24.41
CA THR A 14 56.02 -67.28 23.20
C THR A 14 56.92 -68.24 22.38
N PRO A 15 56.34 -69.00 21.41
CA PRO A 15 56.66 -68.76 20.01
C PRO A 15 55.45 -68.40 19.14
N SER A 16 55.71 -67.49 18.20
CA SER A 16 54.81 -66.85 17.24
C SER A 16 54.01 -67.84 16.36
N PRO A 17 52.71 -67.59 16.14
CA PRO A 17 52.07 -67.86 14.86
C PRO A 17 52.21 -66.63 13.96
N SER A 18 52.34 -66.87 12.66
CA SER A 18 52.55 -65.89 11.59
C SER A 18 51.55 -64.72 11.65
N PRO A 19 51.96 -63.50 11.26
CA PRO A 19 51.02 -62.41 11.09
C PRO A 19 50.02 -62.80 10.00
N ILE A 20 48.75 -62.94 10.39
CA ILE A 20 47.65 -62.91 9.42
C ILE A 20 47.79 -61.54 8.73
N PRO A 21 47.81 -61.46 7.39
CA PRO A 21 47.78 -60.17 6.71
C PRO A 21 46.52 -59.45 7.22
N LEU A 22 46.70 -58.33 7.92
CA LEU A 22 45.60 -57.39 8.14
C LEU A 22 45.25 -56.90 6.74
N ASP A 23 44.14 -57.39 6.20
CA ASP A 23 43.58 -56.85 4.97
C ASP A 23 43.36 -55.35 5.24
N PRO A 24 43.97 -54.42 4.49
CA PRO A 24 43.94 -52.99 4.83
C PRO A 24 42.57 -52.34 4.65
N ASN A 25 41.51 -53.13 4.49
CA ASN A 25 40.21 -52.72 4.00
C ASN A 25 39.03 -53.45 4.68
N ASP A 26 39.15 -53.80 5.97
CA ASP A 26 38.00 -54.28 6.76
C ASP A 26 37.17 -53.08 7.26
N LEU A 27 36.52 -52.38 6.33
CA LEU A 27 35.41 -51.48 6.62
C LEU A 27 34.15 -52.34 6.69
N ALA A 28 33.80 -52.81 7.89
CA ALA A 28 32.53 -53.48 8.10
C ALA A 28 31.39 -52.42 7.97
N PRO A 29 30.40 -52.63 7.08
CA PRO A 29 29.27 -51.72 6.98
C PRO A 29 28.40 -51.81 8.25
N GLU A 30 28.41 -50.76 9.06
CA GLU A 30 27.54 -50.66 10.24
C GLU A 30 26.28 -49.88 9.88
N CYS A 31 25.13 -50.56 9.94
CA CYS A 31 23.82 -49.92 9.77
C CYS A 31 23.46 -49.11 11.01
N ILE A 32 23.35 -47.79 10.87
CA ILE A 32 22.91 -46.91 11.96
C ILE A 32 21.45 -46.51 11.70
N ARG A 33 20.60 -46.67 12.73
CA ARG A 33 19.24 -46.12 12.75
C ARG A 33 19.28 -44.77 13.46
N VAL A 34 18.98 -43.71 12.73
CA VAL A 34 18.89 -42.34 13.25
C VAL A 34 17.68 -41.65 12.65
N ASP A 35 17.17 -40.66 13.35
CA ASP A 35 16.16 -39.78 12.80
C ASP A 35 16.81 -38.79 11.83
N LYS A 36 16.28 -38.76 10.60
CA LYS A 36 16.70 -37.78 9.60
C LYS A 36 15.85 -36.54 9.76
N VAL A 37 16.50 -35.39 9.80
CA VAL A 37 15.86 -34.07 9.73
C VAL A 37 15.55 -33.74 8.26
N TYR A 38 14.27 -33.57 7.93
CA TYR A 38 13.77 -33.23 6.59
C TYR A 38 13.75 -31.72 6.36
N ASP A 39 13.36 -30.97 7.38
CA ASP A 39 13.37 -29.51 7.39
C ASP A 39 13.66 -29.03 8.82
N TRP A 40 14.34 -27.91 8.95
CA TRP A 40 14.72 -27.32 10.23
C TRP A 40 14.69 -25.81 10.14
N VAL A 41 13.76 -25.21 10.87
CA VAL A 41 13.50 -23.77 10.82
C VAL A 41 13.69 -23.17 12.20
N PHE A 42 14.44 -22.06 12.27
CA PHE A 42 14.60 -21.25 13.48
C PHE A 42 13.98 -19.86 13.29
N PHE A 43 13.20 -19.41 14.28
CA PHE A 43 12.54 -18.10 14.23
C PHE A 43 12.13 -17.60 15.62
N ALA A 44 11.69 -16.34 15.68
CA ALA A 44 11.15 -15.74 16.89
C ALA A 44 9.74 -15.17 16.64
N SER A 45 8.88 -15.32 17.63
CA SER A 45 7.50 -14.81 17.61
C SER A 45 7.28 -13.88 18.79
N ARG A 46 6.64 -12.72 18.56
CA ARG A 46 6.21 -11.79 19.61
C ARG A 46 4.69 -11.85 19.73
N TYR A 47 4.20 -12.04 20.95
CA TYR A 47 2.78 -12.06 21.25
C TYR A 47 2.47 -11.16 22.44
N THR A 48 1.42 -10.35 22.33
CA THR A 48 1.01 -9.43 23.40
C THR A 48 -0.45 -9.69 23.75
N ASN A 49 -0.74 -9.89 25.04
CA ASN A 49 -2.10 -10.10 25.54
C ASN A 49 -2.33 -9.34 26.84
N LYS A 50 -3.59 -8.93 27.07
CA LYS A 50 -4.05 -8.33 28.32
C LYS A 50 -4.57 -9.46 29.21
N ASN A 51 -3.88 -9.69 30.32
CA ASN A 51 -4.21 -10.78 31.24
C ASN A 51 -4.94 -10.23 32.46
N PHE A 52 -5.99 -10.92 32.86
CA PHE A 52 -6.72 -10.63 34.09
C PHE A 52 -5.88 -11.03 35.32
N ILE A 53 -6.03 -10.29 36.42
CA ILE A 53 -5.46 -10.65 37.71
C ILE A 53 -6.43 -11.66 38.36
N PRO A 54 -6.07 -12.95 38.46
CA PRO A 54 -7.02 -14.01 38.85
C PRO A 54 -7.44 -13.93 40.32
N ASP A 55 -6.59 -13.36 41.18
CA ASP A 55 -6.83 -13.23 42.60
C ASP A 55 -7.61 -11.94 42.88
N GLU A 56 -8.78 -12.09 43.52
CA GLU A 56 -9.67 -10.98 43.83
C GLU A 56 -9.07 -9.99 44.83
N GLU A 57 -8.41 -10.46 45.87
CA GLU A 57 -7.81 -9.62 46.90
C GLU A 57 -6.68 -8.78 46.31
N VAL A 58 -5.85 -9.41 45.45
CA VAL A 58 -4.79 -8.70 44.72
C VAL A 58 -5.39 -7.68 43.75
N ARG A 59 -6.47 -8.02 43.06
CA ARG A 59 -7.16 -7.13 42.11
C ARG A 59 -7.76 -5.90 42.81
N GLU A 60 -8.39 -6.09 43.96
CA GLU A 60 -8.92 -5.00 44.79
C GLU A 60 -7.78 -4.12 45.31
N ALA A 61 -6.70 -4.72 45.82
CA ALA A 61 -5.53 -3.98 46.32
C ALA A 61 -4.89 -3.12 45.22
N VAL A 62 -4.73 -3.67 44.01
CA VAL A 62 -4.23 -2.93 42.84
C VAL A 62 -5.18 -1.81 42.45
N SER A 63 -6.49 -2.05 42.45
CA SER A 63 -7.49 -1.01 42.11
C SER A 63 -7.44 0.15 43.11
N ALA A 64 -7.36 -0.16 44.41
CA ALA A 64 -7.23 0.84 45.46
C ALA A 64 -5.92 1.63 45.36
N ALA A 65 -4.81 0.95 45.06
CA ALA A 65 -3.50 1.60 44.88
C ALA A 65 -3.50 2.54 43.67
N LEU A 66 -4.07 2.12 42.54
CA LEU A 66 -4.22 2.98 41.37
C LEU A 66 -5.12 4.19 41.66
N ALA A 67 -6.23 4.00 42.38
CA ALA A 67 -7.13 5.09 42.78
C ALA A 67 -6.46 6.07 43.76
N ALA A 68 -5.56 5.58 44.62
CA ALA A 68 -4.78 6.38 45.55
C ALA A 68 -3.53 7.03 44.92
N GLY A 69 -3.24 6.75 43.64
CA GLY A 69 -2.06 7.28 42.95
C GLY A 69 -0.73 6.65 43.39
N LEU A 70 -0.76 5.46 43.99
CA LEU A 70 0.44 4.71 44.38
C LEU A 70 1.12 4.07 43.16
N ARG A 71 2.41 3.76 43.28
CA ARG A 71 3.18 3.18 42.18
C ARG A 71 2.93 1.67 42.12
N VAL A 72 2.24 1.22 41.07
CA VAL A 72 2.05 -0.21 40.79
C VAL A 72 3.03 -0.67 39.73
N GLU A 73 3.86 -1.63 40.08
CA GLU A 73 4.80 -2.29 39.18
C GLU A 73 4.40 -3.73 38.92
N VAL A 74 4.71 -4.21 37.73
CA VAL A 74 4.56 -5.62 37.38
C VAL A 74 5.95 -6.16 37.06
N ARG A 75 6.33 -7.25 37.71
CA ARG A 75 7.49 -8.05 37.34
C ARG A 75 7.00 -9.31 36.65
N CYS A 76 7.59 -9.61 35.51
CA CYS A 76 7.35 -10.87 34.83
C CYS A 76 8.64 -11.69 34.81
N ASP A 77 8.56 -12.88 35.37
CA ASP A 77 9.64 -13.87 35.32
C ASP A 77 9.36 -14.84 34.18
N ALA A 78 10.32 -14.94 33.26
CA ALA A 78 10.24 -15.86 32.15
C ALA A 78 10.52 -17.27 32.68
N GLY A 79 9.53 -18.17 32.56
CA GLY A 79 9.69 -19.57 32.95
C GLY A 79 10.78 -20.29 32.15
N SER A 80 11.05 -21.55 32.50
CA SER A 80 12.03 -22.34 31.74
C SER A 80 11.52 -22.57 30.30
N PRO A 81 12.39 -22.48 29.28
CA PRO A 81 12.04 -22.92 27.93
C PRO A 81 11.51 -24.36 27.88
N ASP A 82 11.95 -25.22 28.81
CA ASP A 82 11.51 -26.62 28.91
C ASP A 82 10.07 -26.77 29.43
N ASP A 83 9.51 -25.73 30.06
CA ASP A 83 8.13 -25.71 30.55
C ASP A 83 7.13 -25.30 29.46
N VAL A 84 7.61 -24.90 28.28
CA VAL A 84 6.76 -24.48 27.17
C VAL A 84 6.24 -25.71 26.43
N ALA A 85 4.91 -25.86 26.40
CA ALA A 85 4.27 -26.92 25.62
C ALA A 85 4.05 -26.47 24.17
N CYS A 86 4.32 -27.39 23.24
CA CYS A 86 4.03 -27.24 21.82
C CYS A 86 3.07 -28.32 21.35
N THR A 87 2.15 -27.98 20.44
CA THR A 87 1.37 -28.95 19.70
C THR A 87 1.36 -28.56 18.23
N ALA A 88 1.98 -29.39 17.38
CA ALA A 88 2.03 -29.19 15.94
C ALA A 88 0.96 -30.02 15.23
N THR A 89 0.28 -29.41 14.26
CA THR A 89 -0.74 -30.05 13.42
C THR A 89 -0.48 -29.73 11.96
N ILE A 90 -0.28 -30.78 11.15
CA ILE A 90 -0.18 -30.66 9.70
C ILE A 90 -1.56 -30.33 9.15
N GLN A 91 -1.69 -29.17 8.52
CA GLN A 91 -2.90 -28.74 7.82
C GLN A 91 -2.89 -29.21 6.36
N GLU A 92 -1.71 -29.23 5.74
CA GLU A 92 -1.53 -29.63 4.34
C GLU A 92 -0.15 -30.28 4.16
N ASN A 93 -0.10 -31.51 3.63
CA ASN A 93 1.16 -32.15 3.27
C ASN A 93 1.72 -31.54 1.98
N GLY A 94 3.04 -31.42 1.88
CA GLY A 94 3.67 -30.82 0.70
C GLY A 94 5.16 -30.56 0.86
N ASN A 95 5.72 -29.98 -0.20
CA ASN A 95 7.08 -29.46 -0.23
C ASN A 95 7.09 -28.05 -0.87
N PRO A 96 6.68 -27.00 -0.12
CA PRO A 96 6.35 -27.01 1.30
C PRO A 96 4.88 -27.38 1.59
N GLY A 97 4.62 -27.91 2.79
CA GLY A 97 3.29 -28.09 3.37
C GLY A 97 3.05 -27.12 4.53
N ARG A 98 1.79 -27.00 4.97
CA ARG A 98 1.33 -26.01 5.95
C ARG A 98 1.13 -26.65 7.32
N VAL A 99 1.75 -26.07 8.34
CA VAL A 99 1.72 -26.58 9.72
C VAL A 99 1.27 -25.48 10.67
N LEU A 100 0.25 -25.79 11.46
CA LEU A 100 -0.23 -24.97 12.57
C LEU A 100 0.43 -25.44 13.86
N ILE A 101 0.99 -24.51 14.62
CA ILE A 101 1.66 -24.79 15.89
C ILE A 101 1.01 -23.98 17.00
N VAL A 102 0.53 -24.66 18.04
CA VAL A 102 0.01 -24.04 19.26
C VAL A 102 1.10 -24.05 20.33
N TRP A 103 1.47 -22.88 20.82
CA TRP A 103 2.41 -22.72 21.93
C TRP A 103 1.65 -22.37 23.20
N THR A 104 1.98 -23.04 24.31
CA THR A 104 1.48 -22.69 25.64
C THR A 104 2.65 -22.33 26.55
N VAL A 105 2.79 -21.05 26.86
CA VAL A 105 3.90 -20.50 27.65
C VAL A 105 3.41 -20.15 29.06
N PRO A 106 3.90 -20.83 30.10
CA PRO A 106 3.70 -20.40 31.48
C PRO A 106 4.71 -19.31 31.86
N VAL A 107 4.25 -18.18 32.39
CA VAL A 107 5.09 -17.13 32.99
C VAL A 107 4.58 -16.78 34.38
N ASN A 108 5.49 -16.42 35.28
CA ASN A 108 5.13 -15.99 36.62
C ASN A 108 5.09 -14.47 36.68
N VAL A 109 3.99 -13.93 37.19
CA VAL A 109 3.76 -12.49 37.29
C VAL A 109 3.67 -12.13 38.76
N THR A 110 4.51 -11.20 39.19
CA THR A 110 4.50 -10.62 40.54
C THR A 110 4.12 -9.16 40.45
N ILE A 111 3.10 -8.77 41.21
CA ILE A 111 2.66 -7.38 41.31
C ILE A 111 3.28 -6.75 42.55
N LEU A 112 3.82 -5.54 42.40
CA LEU A 112 4.36 -4.77 43.51
C LEU A 112 3.63 -3.43 43.63
N ILE A 113 3.35 -3.02 44.86
CA ILE A 113 2.79 -1.71 45.19
C ILE A 113 3.82 -1.00 46.05
N ASP A 114 4.31 0.14 45.57
CA ASP A 114 5.41 0.91 46.16
C ASP A 114 6.67 0.07 46.47
N GLY A 115 6.91 -0.95 45.65
CA GLY A 115 8.06 -1.85 45.76
C GLY A 115 7.83 -3.12 46.60
N GLU A 116 6.69 -3.24 47.28
CA GLU A 116 6.34 -4.42 48.08
C GLU A 116 5.47 -5.40 47.28
N PRO A 117 5.79 -6.71 47.26
CA PRO A 117 5.03 -7.69 46.50
C PRO A 117 3.66 -7.95 47.15
N VAL A 118 2.59 -7.80 46.38
CA VAL A 118 1.20 -7.97 46.83
C VAL A 118 0.64 -9.33 46.42
N GLY A 119 1.08 -9.86 45.27
CA GLY A 119 0.64 -11.16 44.80
C GLY A 119 1.54 -11.71 43.71
N THR A 120 1.61 -13.03 43.61
CA THR A 120 2.29 -13.74 42.50
C THR A 120 1.38 -14.84 41.97
N PHE A 121 1.23 -14.90 40.66
CA PHE A 121 0.42 -15.91 39.99
C PHE A 121 1.02 -16.30 38.63
N THR A 122 0.68 -17.48 38.16
CA THR A 122 1.12 -17.98 36.85
C THR A 122 0.11 -17.63 35.78
N VAL A 123 0.56 -16.97 34.72
CA VAL A 123 -0.22 -16.71 33.52
C VAL A 123 0.18 -17.71 32.44
N ARG A 124 -0.79 -18.41 31.86
CA ARG A 124 -0.59 -19.31 30.72
C ARG A 124 -1.04 -18.63 29.45
N THR A 125 -0.08 -18.19 28.65
CA THR A 125 -0.35 -17.53 27.38
C THR A 125 -0.32 -18.55 26.25
N GLN A 126 -1.39 -18.59 25.45
CA GLN A 126 -1.47 -19.44 24.27
C GLN A 126 -1.49 -18.58 23.01
N PHE A 127 -0.76 -19.00 21.99
CA PHE A 127 -0.78 -18.39 20.67
C PHE A 127 -0.38 -19.40 19.61
N THR A 128 -0.74 -19.09 18.37
CA THR A 128 -0.52 -19.94 17.21
C THR A 128 0.50 -19.34 16.26
N ASP A 129 1.36 -20.18 15.69
CA ASP A 129 2.05 -19.86 14.45
C ASP A 129 1.57 -20.77 13.35
N GLU A 130 1.52 -20.23 12.14
CA GLU A 130 1.41 -21.02 10.92
C GLU A 130 2.73 -20.89 10.16
N ILE A 131 3.32 -22.02 9.80
CA ILE A 131 4.61 -22.06 9.11
C ILE A 131 4.61 -23.07 7.96
N MET A 132 5.49 -22.85 7.00
CA MET A 132 5.69 -23.72 5.84
C MET A 132 6.91 -24.63 6.07
N LEU A 133 6.66 -25.95 6.13
CA LEU A 133 7.67 -26.99 6.37
C LEU A 133 7.64 -28.05 5.27
N CYS A 134 8.77 -28.72 5.02
CA CYS A 134 8.78 -29.90 4.14
C CYS A 134 8.13 -31.10 4.87
N VAL A 135 6.86 -31.38 4.59
CA VAL A 135 6.07 -32.46 5.20
C VAL A 135 5.46 -33.38 4.12
N PRO A 136 6.26 -34.21 3.44
CA PRO A 136 5.77 -35.15 2.43
C PRO A 136 4.74 -36.13 2.99
N VAL A 137 3.95 -36.73 2.09
CA VAL A 137 2.96 -37.76 2.43
C VAL A 137 3.62 -38.90 3.20
N GLY A 138 3.09 -39.24 4.38
CA GLY A 138 3.62 -40.26 5.28
C GLY A 138 4.27 -39.70 6.57
N ILE A 139 4.59 -38.42 6.61
CA ILE A 139 4.96 -37.70 7.85
C ILE A 139 3.68 -37.32 8.60
N THR A 140 3.63 -37.64 9.89
CA THR A 140 2.51 -37.31 10.78
C THR A 140 2.89 -36.21 11.77
N ASN A 141 1.92 -35.73 12.56
CA ASN A 141 2.15 -34.71 13.59
C ASN A 141 3.21 -35.14 14.63
N GLU A 142 3.36 -36.45 14.88
CA GLU A 142 4.34 -37.00 15.83
C GLU A 142 5.79 -36.82 15.35
N ASN A 143 5.98 -36.60 14.05
CA ASN A 143 7.27 -36.35 13.43
C ASN A 143 7.71 -34.89 13.51
N ILE A 144 6.89 -34.00 14.05
CA ILE A 144 7.22 -32.57 14.18
C ILE A 144 7.67 -32.31 15.61
N ASN A 145 8.95 -31.98 15.74
CA ASN A 145 9.58 -31.67 17.01
C ASN A 145 9.71 -30.15 17.17
N CYS A 146 9.12 -29.62 18.24
CA CYS A 146 9.21 -28.21 18.58
C CYS A 146 10.16 -28.02 19.75
N ARG A 147 11.04 -27.03 19.67
CA ARG A 147 11.90 -26.67 20.80
C ARG A 147 11.96 -25.17 21.00
N VAL A 148 11.82 -24.73 22.23
CA VAL A 148 12.06 -23.34 22.62
C VAL A 148 13.48 -23.21 23.15
N THR A 149 14.21 -22.23 22.66
CA THR A 149 15.57 -21.92 23.12
C THR A 149 15.58 -20.80 24.15
N GLN A 150 14.62 -19.87 24.07
CA GLN A 150 14.54 -18.74 24.99
C GLN A 150 13.10 -18.22 25.11
N VAL A 151 12.71 -17.91 26.34
CA VAL A 151 11.50 -17.16 26.66
C VAL A 151 11.91 -15.78 27.18
N ILE A 152 11.32 -14.73 26.63
CA ILE A 152 11.50 -13.36 27.11
C ILE A 152 10.12 -12.83 27.48
N CYS A 153 9.95 -12.43 28.73
CA CYS A 153 8.72 -11.79 29.18
C CYS A 153 8.93 -10.30 29.43
N GLN A 154 8.03 -9.49 28.89
CA GLN A 154 7.99 -8.05 29.06
C GLN A 154 6.60 -7.62 29.51
N THR A 155 6.52 -6.55 30.30
CA THR A 155 5.26 -5.99 30.76
C THR A 155 5.28 -4.47 30.66
N GLY A 156 4.13 -3.89 30.31
CA GLY A 156 3.93 -2.44 30.26
C GLY A 156 3.39 -1.85 31.56
N GLY A 157 3.32 -2.63 32.64
CA GLY A 157 2.68 -2.23 33.90
C GLY A 157 1.24 -2.72 34.00
N VAL A 158 0.38 -1.95 34.67
CA VAL A 158 -1.06 -2.25 34.83
C VAL A 158 -1.90 -1.25 34.04
N LEU A 159 -2.96 -1.74 33.40
CA LEU A 159 -3.97 -0.95 32.72
C LEU A 159 -5.30 -1.07 33.46
N MET A 160 -6.10 -0.01 33.46
CA MET A 160 -7.50 -0.11 33.89
C MET A 160 -8.28 -0.86 32.81
N GLY A 161 -8.80 -2.04 33.14
CA GLY A 161 -9.73 -2.78 32.30
C GLY A 161 -11.18 -2.31 32.51
N PRO A 162 -12.10 -2.76 31.65
CA PRO A 162 -13.53 -2.49 31.82
C PRO A 162 -14.09 -3.22 33.04
N ASP A 163 -15.02 -2.60 33.76
CA ASP A 163 -15.81 -3.26 34.79
C ASP A 163 -16.58 -4.45 34.18
N PRO A 164 -16.69 -5.61 34.86
CA PRO A 164 -16.25 -5.92 36.22
C PRO A 164 -14.81 -6.49 36.33
N PHE A 165 -14.06 -6.51 35.23
CA PHE A 165 -12.75 -7.18 35.16
C PHE A 165 -11.61 -6.39 35.82
N GLY A 166 -11.82 -5.12 36.15
CA GLY A 166 -10.85 -4.31 36.89
C GLY A 166 -9.48 -4.20 36.20
N PRO A 167 -8.39 -4.03 36.95
CA PRO A 167 -7.05 -3.86 36.38
C PRO A 167 -6.56 -5.10 35.62
N MET A 168 -5.96 -4.87 34.46
CA MET A 168 -5.40 -5.88 33.56
C MET A 168 -3.90 -5.65 33.33
N ILE A 169 -3.18 -6.73 33.05
CA ILE A 169 -1.74 -6.71 32.85
C ILE A 169 -1.42 -7.02 31.38
N PRO A 170 -0.98 -6.03 30.57
CA PRO A 170 -0.40 -6.31 29.28
C PRO A 170 0.93 -7.05 29.45
N LEU A 171 0.96 -8.30 29.02
CA LEU A 171 2.18 -9.11 28.92
C LEU A 171 2.55 -9.28 27.46
N THR A 172 3.83 -9.07 27.15
CA THR A 172 4.43 -9.36 25.86
C THR A 172 5.42 -10.50 26.03
N ILE A 173 5.15 -11.63 25.37
CA ILE A 173 5.98 -12.82 25.36
C ILE A 173 6.70 -12.89 24.02
N ILE A 174 8.01 -13.05 24.05
CA ILE A 174 8.82 -13.32 22.87
C ILE A 174 9.44 -14.70 23.06
N LEU A 175 9.22 -15.60 22.08
CA LEU A 175 9.85 -16.91 22.05
C LEU A 175 10.88 -16.97 20.94
N CYS A 176 12.09 -17.44 21.25
CA CYS A 176 13.06 -17.92 20.27
C CYS A 176 12.95 -19.44 20.23
N LYS A 177 12.76 -20.02 19.04
CA LYS A 177 12.41 -21.43 18.90
C LYS A 177 12.85 -22.02 17.57
N ASP A 178 12.97 -23.33 17.54
CA ASP A 178 13.16 -24.12 16.34
C ASP A 178 12.12 -25.23 16.19
N VAL A 179 11.82 -25.56 14.94
CA VAL A 179 10.88 -26.62 14.58
C VAL A 179 11.58 -27.53 13.57
N GLN A 180 11.55 -28.83 13.85
CA GLN A 180 12.21 -29.87 13.07
C GLN A 180 11.18 -30.90 12.61
N VAL A 181 11.32 -31.35 11.37
CA VAL A 181 10.57 -32.50 10.85
C VAL A 181 11.51 -33.70 10.83
N GLU A 182 11.26 -34.69 11.67
CA GLU A 182 12.13 -35.83 11.90
C GLU A 182 11.44 -37.15 11.51
N PHE A 183 12.12 -38.00 10.74
CA PHE A 183 11.61 -39.33 10.40
C PHE A 183 12.70 -40.39 10.51
N PRO A 184 12.42 -41.56 11.13
CA PRO A 184 13.42 -42.61 11.34
C PRO A 184 13.85 -43.25 10.03
N VAL A 185 15.15 -43.28 9.78
CA VAL A 185 15.76 -43.91 8.60
C VAL A 185 16.94 -44.81 8.97
N LYS A 186 17.34 -45.68 8.04
CA LYS A 186 18.58 -46.47 8.13
C LYS A 186 19.54 -45.92 7.08
N LEU A 187 20.73 -45.49 7.48
CA LEU A 187 21.69 -44.80 6.61
C LEU A 187 23.08 -45.42 6.67
N GLU A 188 23.81 -45.30 5.56
CA GLU A 188 25.27 -45.49 5.43
C GLU A 188 25.85 -44.10 5.04
N VAL A 189 26.77 -43.53 5.83
CA VAL A 189 26.98 -42.06 5.87
C VAL A 189 28.39 -41.60 5.45
N LEU A 190 28.43 -40.54 4.62
CA LEU A 190 29.48 -39.51 4.59
C LEU A 190 28.83 -38.20 5.07
N ALA A 191 29.16 -37.71 6.27
CA ALA A 191 28.39 -36.68 6.97
C ALA A 191 28.97 -35.25 6.87
N LYS A 192 28.08 -34.25 6.88
CA LYS A 192 28.36 -32.81 7.14
C LYS A 192 27.34 -32.30 8.17
N PHE A 193 27.72 -31.28 8.96
CA PHE A 193 26.81 -30.66 9.93
C PHE A 193 25.68 -29.90 9.22
N CYS A 194 24.44 -30.16 9.62
CA CYS A 194 23.27 -29.39 9.21
C CYS A 194 23.13 -28.13 10.09
N PHE A 195 22.65 -27.03 9.51
CA PHE A 195 22.29 -25.81 10.21
C PHE A 195 20.83 -25.46 9.87
N PRO A 196 20.06 -24.84 10.79
CA PRO A 196 18.68 -24.45 10.51
C PRO A 196 18.67 -23.37 9.43
N ARG A 197 17.62 -23.38 8.59
CA ARG A 197 17.30 -22.24 7.72
C ARG A 197 16.46 -21.21 8.47
N THR A 198 16.48 -19.97 8.01
CA THR A 198 15.56 -18.93 8.47
C THR A 198 14.13 -19.23 8.01
N ASN A 199 13.12 -18.86 8.80
CA ASN A 199 11.70 -18.93 8.39
C ASN A 199 11.34 -17.82 7.38
N ASN A 200 11.74 -17.99 6.11
CA ASN A 200 11.58 -16.97 5.06
C ASN A 200 10.56 -17.31 3.98
N ILE A 201 9.80 -18.41 4.13
CA ILE A 201 8.74 -18.78 3.19
C ILE A 201 7.43 -18.20 3.72
N PRO A 202 6.79 -17.25 3.01
CA PRO A 202 5.55 -16.66 3.47
C PRO A 202 4.41 -17.69 3.43
N VAL A 203 3.55 -17.64 4.44
CA VAL A 203 2.29 -18.39 4.43
C VAL A 203 1.31 -17.65 3.51
N PRO A 204 0.69 -18.32 2.51
CA PRO A 204 -0.36 -17.71 1.70
C PRO A 204 -1.48 -17.21 2.60
N GLN A 205 -1.78 -15.91 2.55
CA GLN A 205 -2.88 -15.34 3.32
C GLN A 205 -4.21 -15.68 2.63
N PRO A 206 -5.25 -16.10 3.37
CA PRO A 206 -6.57 -16.24 2.80
C PRO A 206 -7.06 -14.86 2.31
N THR A 207 -7.50 -14.78 1.06
CA THR A 207 -8.19 -13.60 0.54
C THR A 207 -9.53 -13.46 1.26
N VAL A 208 -9.59 -12.55 2.22
CA VAL A 208 -10.85 -12.20 2.89
C VAL A 208 -11.66 -11.35 1.92
N ASN A 209 -12.53 -11.99 1.15
CA ASN A 209 -13.51 -11.28 0.33
C ASN A 209 -14.63 -10.81 1.24
N CYS A 210 -14.53 -9.56 1.71
CA CYS A 210 -15.66 -8.87 2.30
C CYS A 210 -16.74 -8.69 1.24
N ASP A 211 -17.97 -9.08 1.56
CA ASP A 211 -19.10 -8.85 0.66
C ASP A 211 -19.42 -7.34 0.63
N LEU A 212 -18.92 -6.66 -0.39
CA LEU A 212 -19.16 -5.23 -0.61
C LEU A 212 -20.65 -4.92 -0.85
N SER A 213 -21.49 -5.92 -1.15
CA SER A 213 -22.95 -5.72 -1.26
C SER A 213 -23.63 -5.47 0.09
N LEU A 214 -22.94 -5.76 1.21
CA LEU A 214 -23.39 -5.40 2.55
C LEU A 214 -23.13 -3.92 2.90
N LEU A 215 -22.36 -3.20 2.08
CA LEU A 215 -22.18 -1.76 2.20
C LEU A 215 -23.31 -1.06 1.44
N GLU A 216 -24.34 -0.61 2.16
CA GLU A 216 -25.34 0.29 1.59
C GLU A 216 -24.73 1.70 1.51
N PHE A 217 -24.18 2.03 0.34
CA PHE A 217 -23.74 3.40 0.07
C PHE A 217 -24.93 4.36 0.18
N PRO A 218 -24.80 5.48 0.90
CA PRO A 218 -25.84 6.50 0.90
C PRO A 218 -26.17 6.89 -0.53
N ARG A 219 -27.46 7.01 -0.87
CA ARG A 219 -27.86 7.49 -2.19
C ARG A 219 -27.16 8.80 -2.48
N GLN A 220 -26.28 8.82 -3.49
CA GLN A 220 -25.63 10.05 -3.93
C GLN A 220 -26.71 11.08 -4.32
N CYS A 221 -26.49 12.34 -3.93
CA CYS A 221 -27.39 13.44 -4.23
C CYS A 221 -27.28 13.79 -5.73
N PRO A 222 -28.24 13.40 -6.59
CA PRO A 222 -28.07 13.49 -8.05
C PRO A 222 -28.04 14.92 -8.59
N GLY A 223 -28.43 15.90 -7.77
CA GLY A 223 -28.38 17.33 -8.11
C GLY A 223 -27.11 18.04 -7.59
N LEU A 224 -26.23 17.33 -6.89
CA LEU A 224 -24.96 17.85 -6.36
C LEU A 224 -23.76 17.04 -6.85
N PHE A 225 -23.96 15.75 -7.18
CA PHE A 225 -22.92 14.85 -7.61
C PHE A 225 -23.40 13.95 -8.77
N PRO A 226 -22.54 13.67 -9.77
CA PRO A 226 -21.23 14.31 -9.98
C PRO A 226 -21.39 15.79 -10.38
N VAL A 227 -20.42 16.61 -10.00
CA VAL A 227 -20.30 17.97 -10.53
C VAL A 227 -19.96 17.86 -12.02
N ALA A 228 -20.43 18.79 -12.86
CA ALA A 228 -20.07 18.77 -14.27
C ALA A 228 -18.54 18.79 -14.43
N ASN A 229 -18.01 17.76 -15.07
CA ASN A 229 -16.59 17.49 -15.24
C ASN A 229 -16.24 17.42 -16.74
N CYS A 230 -14.95 17.54 -17.05
CA CYS A 230 -14.42 17.43 -18.41
C CYS A 230 -13.53 16.19 -18.54
N GLU A 231 -13.47 15.62 -19.74
CA GLU A 231 -12.60 14.46 -20.07
C GLU A 231 -11.15 14.89 -20.39
N CYS A 232 -10.90 16.19 -20.52
CA CYS A 232 -9.58 16.76 -20.78
C CYS A 232 -9.55 18.21 -20.29
N GLN A 233 -8.33 18.74 -20.16
CA GLN A 233 -8.08 20.13 -19.82
C GLN A 233 -7.09 20.75 -20.79
N ALA A 234 -7.23 22.05 -21.02
CA ALA A 234 -6.30 22.80 -21.83
C ALA A 234 -6.08 24.21 -21.28
N THR A 235 -4.82 24.64 -21.24
CA THR A 235 -4.46 26.05 -21.08
C THR A 235 -3.94 26.59 -22.40
N ALA A 236 -4.31 27.82 -22.73
CA ALA A 236 -3.80 28.51 -23.92
C ALA A 236 -3.49 29.97 -23.60
N LEU A 237 -2.32 30.42 -24.05
CA LEU A 237 -1.86 31.79 -23.89
C LEU A 237 -1.33 32.35 -25.21
N ALA A 238 -1.98 33.40 -25.71
CA ALA A 238 -1.54 34.19 -26.85
C ALA A 238 -1.45 35.67 -26.44
N ARG A 239 -0.38 36.37 -26.85
CA ARG A 239 -0.15 37.77 -26.48
C ARG A 239 0.17 38.61 -27.70
N ASN A 240 -0.86 39.22 -28.27
CA ASN A 240 -0.78 40.04 -29.49
C ASN A 240 -0.19 39.25 -30.66
N GLU A 241 -0.73 38.07 -30.90
CA GLU A 241 -0.33 37.22 -32.02
C GLU A 241 -0.95 37.75 -33.31
N ASP A 242 -0.20 37.69 -34.41
CA ASP A 242 -0.66 38.13 -35.72
C ASP A 242 -1.84 37.27 -36.18
N THR A 243 -2.97 37.93 -36.49
CA THR A 243 -4.22 37.27 -36.83
C THR A 243 -4.84 37.89 -38.07
N THR A 244 -5.24 37.04 -39.01
CA THR A 244 -6.15 37.42 -40.11
C THR A 244 -7.53 36.86 -39.80
N ALA A 245 -8.40 37.71 -39.26
CA ALA A 245 -9.74 37.32 -38.84
C ALA A 245 -10.78 37.60 -39.93
N ILE A 246 -11.88 36.84 -39.93
CA ILE A 246 -13.02 37.02 -40.82
C ILE A 246 -14.19 37.61 -40.04
N PHE A 247 -14.73 38.74 -40.50
CA PHE A 247 -15.85 39.46 -39.89
C PHE A 247 -17.12 39.39 -40.74
N GLY A 248 -18.26 39.21 -40.05
CA GLY A 248 -19.59 39.29 -40.63
C GLY A 248 -19.91 38.21 -41.67
N THR A 249 -21.09 38.32 -42.29
CA THR A 249 -21.57 37.38 -43.31
C THR A 249 -20.90 37.51 -44.66
N ASP A 250 -20.32 38.68 -44.92
CA ASP A 250 -19.74 39.03 -46.22
C ASP A 250 -18.28 38.54 -46.34
N GLY A 251 -17.74 37.94 -45.26
CA GLY A 251 -16.41 37.35 -45.24
C GLY A 251 -15.28 38.39 -45.28
N LEU A 252 -15.46 39.53 -44.60
CA LEU A 252 -14.44 40.58 -44.59
C LEU A 252 -13.21 40.11 -43.82
N GLU A 253 -12.08 40.00 -44.49
CA GLU A 253 -10.78 39.73 -43.86
C GLU A 253 -10.22 41.01 -43.24
N VAL A 254 -9.80 40.93 -41.98
CA VAL A 254 -9.22 42.04 -41.21
C VAL A 254 -7.95 41.56 -40.54
N THR A 255 -6.85 42.31 -40.69
CA THR A 255 -5.57 42.00 -40.04
C THR A 255 -5.49 42.69 -38.68
N GLY A 256 -5.17 41.92 -37.65
CA GLY A 256 -5.08 42.42 -36.30
C GLY A 256 -4.23 41.56 -35.39
N LEU A 257 -4.30 41.86 -34.11
CA LEU A 257 -3.59 41.17 -33.04
C LEU A 257 -4.59 40.48 -32.13
N SER A 258 -4.42 39.18 -31.90
CA SER A 258 -5.22 38.41 -30.96
C SER A 258 -4.47 38.19 -29.64
N SER A 259 -5.18 38.37 -28.52
CA SER A 259 -4.72 37.87 -27.22
C SER A 259 -5.78 36.95 -26.62
N LEU A 260 -5.33 35.80 -26.13
CA LEU A 260 -6.15 34.80 -25.46
C LEU A 260 -5.48 34.45 -24.14
N ARG A 261 -6.27 34.39 -23.06
CA ARG A 261 -5.91 33.68 -21.85
C ARG A 261 -7.03 32.69 -21.57
N ALA A 262 -6.75 31.40 -21.71
CA ALA A 262 -7.70 30.33 -21.47
C ALA A 262 -7.17 29.33 -20.45
N GLU A 263 -8.03 28.98 -19.51
CA GLU A 263 -7.84 27.98 -18.47
C GLU A 263 -9.11 27.14 -18.47
N ILE A 264 -9.20 26.16 -19.37
CA ILE A 264 -10.43 25.39 -19.58
C ILE A 264 -10.27 24.00 -18.97
N CYS A 265 -11.16 23.74 -18.01
CA CYS A 265 -11.23 22.57 -17.13
C CYS A 265 -10.04 22.37 -16.20
N GLN A 266 -9.58 23.43 -15.51
CA GLN A 266 -8.57 23.28 -14.45
C GLN A 266 -9.04 22.28 -13.39
N GLU A 267 -8.28 21.19 -13.25
CA GLU A 267 -8.59 20.01 -12.42
C GLU A 267 -9.85 19.25 -12.85
N CYS A 268 -10.13 19.23 -14.16
CA CYS A 268 -11.21 18.43 -14.76
C CYS A 268 -12.62 18.85 -14.30
N SER A 269 -12.73 20.05 -13.73
CA SER A 269 -13.97 20.67 -13.25
C SER A 269 -14.46 21.72 -14.26
N LEU A 270 -15.65 21.52 -14.81
CA LEU A 270 -16.24 22.51 -15.71
C LEU A 270 -16.54 23.83 -14.98
N GLY A 271 -16.82 23.76 -13.68
CA GLY A 271 -17.16 24.92 -12.84
C GLY A 271 -16.04 25.95 -12.65
N ASP A 272 -14.78 25.52 -12.82
CA ASP A 272 -13.59 26.37 -12.65
C ASP A 272 -13.00 26.86 -13.99
N SER A 273 -13.69 26.55 -15.09
CA SER A 273 -13.25 26.93 -16.43
C SER A 273 -13.40 28.43 -16.68
N THR A 274 -12.37 29.07 -17.25
CA THR A 274 -12.41 30.49 -17.62
C THR A 274 -11.59 30.77 -18.88
N PHE A 275 -11.99 31.79 -19.65
CA PHE A 275 -11.09 32.39 -20.63
C PHE A 275 -11.47 33.85 -20.91
N THR A 276 -10.55 34.60 -21.50
CA THR A 276 -10.81 35.94 -22.04
C THR A 276 -10.11 36.11 -23.38
N TYR A 277 -10.74 36.85 -24.28
CA TYR A 277 -10.21 37.08 -25.62
C TYR A 277 -10.31 38.56 -26.01
N THR A 278 -9.28 39.06 -26.70
CA THR A 278 -9.29 40.40 -27.30
C THR A 278 -8.75 40.36 -28.72
N PHE A 279 -9.37 41.09 -29.63
CA PHE A 279 -8.87 41.36 -30.96
C PHE A 279 -8.62 42.87 -31.12
N THR A 280 -7.47 43.24 -31.66
CA THR A 280 -7.10 44.63 -31.97
C THR A 280 -6.84 44.78 -33.46
N ASP A 281 -7.65 45.60 -34.14
CA ASP A 281 -7.50 45.90 -35.56
C ASP A 281 -6.23 46.73 -35.79
N THR A 282 -5.37 46.27 -36.70
CA THR A 282 -4.11 46.96 -37.05
C THR A 282 -4.15 47.63 -38.42
N ASP A 283 -5.20 47.38 -39.22
CA ASP A 283 -5.39 47.98 -40.54
C ASP A 283 -5.94 49.42 -40.45
N VAL A 284 -6.05 49.98 -39.24
CA VAL A 284 -6.40 51.38 -39.00
C VAL A 284 -5.28 52.33 -39.47
N SER A 285 -5.40 52.84 -40.70
CA SER A 285 -4.57 53.96 -41.14
C SER A 285 -4.83 55.20 -40.26
N PRO A 286 -3.79 55.89 -39.74
CA PRO A 286 -3.98 57.11 -38.93
C PRO A 286 -4.55 58.30 -39.74
N THR A 287 -4.82 58.12 -41.03
CA THR A 287 -5.48 59.10 -41.88
C THR A 287 -6.70 58.44 -42.52
N PRO A 288 -7.94 58.97 -42.32
CA PRO A 288 -9.11 58.42 -42.98
C PRO A 288 -8.96 58.66 -44.48
N THR A 289 -8.56 57.63 -45.23
CA THR A 289 -8.61 57.66 -46.68
C THR A 289 -10.01 57.20 -47.08
N PRO A 290 -10.87 58.08 -47.65
CA PRO A 290 -12.19 57.67 -48.07
C PRO A 290 -12.07 56.67 -49.23
N THR A 291 -12.28 55.40 -48.93
CA THR A 291 -12.60 54.38 -49.94
C THR A 291 -14.06 54.58 -50.37
N ALA A 292 -14.40 54.19 -51.60
CA ALA A 292 -15.72 54.38 -52.22
C ALA A 292 -16.92 53.73 -51.48
N THR A 293 -16.69 53.12 -50.31
CA THR A 293 -17.66 52.41 -49.48
C THR A 293 -17.76 52.90 -48.02
N GLY A 294 -17.02 53.94 -47.60
CA GLY A 294 -17.15 54.53 -46.25
C GLY A 294 -15.90 54.43 -45.38
N ILE A 295 -15.99 55.01 -44.17
CA ILE A 295 -14.93 55.04 -43.14
C ILE A 295 -14.62 53.59 -42.72
N GLN A 296 -13.35 53.19 -42.73
CA GLN A 296 -12.93 51.89 -42.16
C GLN A 296 -13.20 51.93 -40.66
N SER A 297 -14.21 51.18 -40.21
CA SER A 297 -14.53 51.03 -38.79
C SER A 297 -13.41 50.24 -38.12
N ASP A 298 -12.95 50.70 -36.95
CA ASP A 298 -12.11 49.93 -36.05
C ASP A 298 -12.87 48.64 -35.67
N PHE A 299 -12.31 47.47 -35.97
CA PHE A 299 -12.91 46.17 -35.63
C PHE A 299 -12.44 45.60 -34.29
N SER A 300 -11.77 46.40 -33.46
CA SER A 300 -11.29 45.98 -32.14
C SER A 300 -12.43 45.65 -31.19
N PHE A 301 -12.32 44.52 -30.47
CA PHE A 301 -13.28 44.14 -29.45
C PHE A 301 -12.67 43.30 -28.33
N THR A 302 -13.36 43.28 -27.20
CA THR A 302 -13.11 42.34 -26.09
C THR A 302 -14.26 41.36 -25.99
N PHE A 303 -13.97 40.08 -25.78
CA PHE A 303 -14.95 39.03 -25.56
C PHE A 303 -14.74 38.39 -24.20
N ASN A 304 -15.84 38.34 -23.42
CA ASN A 304 -15.89 37.71 -22.11
C ASN A 304 -16.97 36.61 -22.15
N PRO A 305 -16.62 35.33 -21.93
CA PRO A 305 -17.60 34.26 -21.81
C PRO A 305 -18.48 34.49 -20.58
N SER A 306 -19.79 34.30 -20.74
CA SER A 306 -20.76 34.28 -19.63
C SER A 306 -21.03 32.86 -19.15
N SER A 307 -20.82 31.86 -20.00
CA SER A 307 -20.89 30.44 -19.65
C SER A 307 -19.87 29.61 -20.43
N ILE A 308 -19.57 28.42 -19.91
CA ILE A 308 -18.89 27.35 -20.62
C ILE A 308 -19.79 26.13 -20.44
N ASP A 309 -20.59 25.85 -21.47
CA ASP A 309 -21.72 24.91 -21.35
C ASP A 309 -21.29 23.47 -21.66
N ASN A 310 -20.34 23.32 -22.56
CA ASN A 310 -19.86 22.01 -22.99
C ASN A 310 -18.39 22.09 -23.42
N VAL A 311 -17.65 21.03 -23.11
CA VAL A 311 -16.26 20.84 -23.50
C VAL A 311 -16.13 19.46 -24.14
N ALA A 312 -15.73 19.44 -25.41
CA ALA A 312 -15.51 18.21 -26.15
C ALA A 312 -14.01 17.97 -26.35
N CYS A 313 -13.56 16.76 -26.03
CA CYS A 313 -12.17 16.35 -26.12
C CYS A 313 -11.93 15.57 -27.41
N GLY A 314 -10.83 15.89 -28.07
CA GLY A 314 -10.29 15.16 -29.22
C GLY A 314 -8.81 14.85 -28.99
N ALA A 315 -8.21 14.09 -29.90
CA ALA A 315 -6.80 13.72 -29.81
C ALA A 315 -5.90 14.97 -29.89
N GLY A 316 -5.42 15.44 -28.74
CA GLY A 316 -4.61 16.65 -28.61
C GLY A 316 -5.39 17.96 -28.80
N SER A 317 -6.72 17.94 -28.70
CA SER A 317 -7.54 19.15 -28.89
C SER A 317 -8.71 19.23 -27.92
N LEU A 318 -9.08 20.43 -27.53
CA LEU A 318 -10.24 20.73 -26.70
C LEU A 318 -11.13 21.75 -27.41
N THR A 319 -12.42 21.49 -27.52
CA THR A 319 -13.41 22.45 -28.05
C THR A 319 -14.40 22.83 -26.96
N ALA A 320 -14.35 24.08 -26.53
CA ALA A 320 -15.30 24.66 -25.58
C ALA A 320 -16.39 25.45 -26.31
N THR A 321 -17.64 25.27 -25.88
CA THR A 321 -18.78 26.01 -26.42
C THR A 321 -19.60 26.63 -25.30
N GLY A 322 -20.15 27.81 -25.56
CA GLY A 322 -21.06 28.47 -24.64
C GLY A 322 -21.52 29.81 -25.18
N GLU A 323 -21.92 30.68 -24.27
CA GLU A 323 -22.31 32.05 -24.60
C GLU A 323 -21.43 33.08 -23.88
N GLY A 324 -21.40 34.29 -24.43
CA GLY A 324 -20.66 35.40 -23.85
C GLY A 324 -21.05 36.74 -24.43
N VAL A 325 -20.40 37.77 -23.90
CA VAL A 325 -20.61 39.16 -24.31
C VAL A 325 -19.38 39.65 -25.04
N ARG A 326 -19.58 40.06 -26.28
CA ARG A 326 -18.61 40.83 -27.05
C ARG A 326 -18.87 42.32 -26.84
N TYR A 327 -17.80 43.09 -26.64
CA TYR A 327 -17.82 44.54 -26.48
C TYR A 327 -17.15 45.20 -27.67
N PHE A 328 -17.95 45.78 -28.56
CA PHE A 328 -17.48 46.57 -29.70
C PHE A 328 -17.67 48.05 -29.37
N ASP A 329 -16.60 48.84 -29.32
CA ASP A 329 -16.65 50.24 -28.84
C ASP A 329 -17.37 50.41 -27.48
N GLY A 330 -17.31 49.39 -26.61
CA GLY A 330 -17.99 49.37 -25.31
C GLY A 330 -19.48 49.02 -25.35
N VAL A 331 -20.05 48.73 -26.53
CA VAL A 331 -21.43 48.25 -26.68
C VAL A 331 -21.47 46.72 -26.51
N PRO A 332 -22.24 46.19 -25.54
CA PRO A 332 -22.34 44.75 -25.33
C PRO A 332 -23.26 44.09 -26.35
N GLU A 333 -22.81 42.97 -26.91
CA GLU A 333 -23.57 42.08 -27.80
C GLU A 333 -23.48 40.64 -27.30
N GLN A 334 -24.62 39.97 -27.13
CA GLN A 334 -24.67 38.55 -26.78
C GLN A 334 -24.34 37.71 -28.00
N VAL A 335 -23.35 36.82 -27.86
CA VAL A 335 -22.92 35.89 -28.91
C VAL A 335 -22.70 34.50 -28.32
N PHE A 336 -22.84 33.49 -29.16
CA PHE A 336 -22.39 32.13 -28.88
C PHE A 336 -20.96 31.97 -29.38
N TYR A 337 -20.15 31.17 -28.71
CA TYR A 337 -18.78 30.92 -29.13
C TYR A 337 -18.49 29.43 -29.26
N GLU A 338 -17.51 29.15 -30.10
CA GLU A 338 -16.81 27.88 -30.21
C GLU A 338 -15.31 28.22 -30.15
N LEU A 339 -14.65 27.83 -29.06
CA LEU A 339 -13.22 27.99 -28.84
C LEU A 339 -12.56 26.62 -28.96
N GLN A 340 -11.80 26.44 -30.02
CA GLN A 340 -10.97 25.26 -30.22
C GLN A 340 -9.54 25.59 -29.79
N ILE A 341 -8.97 24.78 -28.90
CA ILE A 341 -7.57 24.80 -28.48
C ILE A 341 -6.95 23.48 -28.94
N PHE A 342 -5.75 23.50 -29.51
CA PHE A 342 -5.14 22.29 -30.03
C PHE A 342 -3.62 22.29 -29.90
N THR A 343 -3.09 21.08 -29.77
CA THR A 343 -1.68 20.73 -29.91
C THR A 343 -1.53 19.77 -31.10
N GLY A 344 -0.43 19.89 -31.84
CA GLY A 344 -0.21 19.15 -33.09
C GLY A 344 -0.46 20.00 -34.34
N LEU A 345 0.11 19.56 -35.46
CA LEU A 345 0.10 20.32 -36.71
C LEU A 345 -1.31 20.47 -37.28
N MET A 346 -1.87 21.68 -37.22
CA MET A 346 -3.08 22.07 -37.93
C MET A 346 -2.76 23.21 -38.90
N GLY A 347 -2.85 22.93 -40.20
CA GLY A 347 -2.44 23.89 -41.22
C GLY A 347 -0.93 24.15 -41.16
N THR A 348 -0.54 25.39 -40.84
CA THR A 348 0.86 25.82 -40.73
C THR A 348 1.34 25.98 -39.29
N ILE A 349 0.48 25.82 -38.28
CA ILE A 349 0.82 26.02 -36.87
C ILE A 349 0.78 24.70 -36.09
N THR A 350 1.67 24.58 -35.11
CA THR A 350 1.90 23.35 -34.32
C THR A 350 1.11 23.30 -33.01
N GLU A 351 0.68 24.45 -32.53
CA GLU A 351 -0.17 24.63 -31.36
C GLU A 351 -0.85 25.98 -31.49
N GLY A 352 -2.06 26.09 -30.95
CA GLY A 352 -2.83 27.32 -31.13
C GLY A 352 -4.29 27.19 -30.75
N PHE A 353 -5.05 28.18 -31.20
CA PHE A 353 -6.49 28.21 -31.01
C PHE A 353 -7.22 28.76 -32.23
N ARG A 354 -8.54 28.55 -32.24
CA ARG A 354 -9.49 29.22 -33.13
C ARG A 354 -10.74 29.58 -32.33
N LEU A 355 -11.15 30.83 -32.41
CA LEU A 355 -12.38 31.34 -31.81
C LEU A 355 -13.37 31.72 -32.90
N ILE A 356 -14.54 31.09 -32.89
CA ILE A 356 -15.67 31.42 -33.75
C ILE A 356 -16.77 32.02 -32.87
N LEU A 357 -17.26 33.21 -33.23
CA LEU A 357 -18.43 33.83 -32.59
C LEU A 357 -19.63 33.82 -33.54
N ARG A 358 -20.80 33.50 -32.99
CA ARG A 358 -22.07 33.43 -33.71
C ARG A 358 -23.12 34.29 -33.03
N ASN A 359 -23.93 34.98 -33.82
CA ASN A 359 -25.08 35.71 -33.27
C ASN A 359 -26.24 34.78 -32.91
N THR A 360 -27.35 35.35 -32.42
CA THR A 360 -28.57 34.61 -32.05
C THR A 360 -29.28 33.91 -33.22
N ALA A 361 -28.95 34.26 -34.47
CA ALA A 361 -29.40 33.56 -35.67
C ALA A 361 -28.43 32.42 -36.09
N ASN A 362 -27.45 32.08 -35.25
CA ASN A 362 -26.40 31.09 -35.49
C ASN A 362 -25.46 31.43 -36.67
N VAL A 363 -25.42 32.70 -37.06
CA VAL A 363 -24.58 33.19 -38.15
C VAL A 363 -23.22 33.60 -37.59
N VAL A 364 -22.13 33.16 -38.24
CA VAL A 364 -20.77 33.54 -37.87
C VAL A 364 -20.61 35.06 -38.06
N VAL A 365 -20.24 35.73 -36.97
CA VAL A 365 -19.97 37.18 -36.95
C VAL A 365 -18.50 37.50 -36.76
N PHE A 366 -17.72 36.50 -36.32
CA PHE A 366 -16.27 36.58 -36.17
C PHE A 366 -15.68 35.17 -36.25
N ASP A 367 -14.55 35.03 -36.93
CA ASP A 367 -13.71 33.83 -36.93
C ASP A 367 -12.25 34.30 -36.88
N SER A 368 -11.52 33.92 -35.83
CA SER A 368 -10.10 34.30 -35.70
C SER A 368 -9.21 33.62 -36.74
N GLY A 369 -9.70 32.58 -37.43
CA GLY A 369 -8.81 31.64 -38.09
C GLY A 369 -7.93 30.90 -37.08
N LEU A 370 -6.85 30.28 -37.59
CA LEU A 370 -5.87 29.58 -36.77
C LEU A 370 -4.84 30.59 -36.24
N VAL A 371 -4.75 30.72 -34.92
CA VAL A 371 -3.84 31.65 -34.25
C VAL A 371 -2.87 30.86 -33.38
N GLU A 372 -1.57 31.15 -33.49
CA GLU A 372 -0.54 30.52 -32.66
C GLU A 372 -0.74 30.88 -31.18
N ALA A 373 -0.49 29.93 -30.28
CA ALA A 373 -0.56 30.15 -28.84
C ALA A 373 0.29 29.10 -28.13
N LEU A 374 0.80 29.45 -26.95
CA LEU A 374 1.39 28.46 -26.05
C LEU A 374 0.26 27.62 -25.46
N VAL A 375 0.26 26.31 -25.71
CA VAL A 375 -0.79 25.39 -25.27
C VAL A 375 -0.24 24.29 -24.37
N GLU A 376 -0.91 24.02 -23.26
CA GLU A 376 -0.71 22.82 -22.45
C GLU A 376 -2.02 22.03 -22.46
N PHE A 377 -1.98 20.76 -22.85
CA PHE A 377 -3.14 19.88 -22.96
C PHE A 377 -2.86 18.58 -22.23
N ASP A 378 -3.81 18.16 -21.39
CA ASP A 378 -3.77 16.89 -20.67
C ASP A 378 -5.14 16.21 -20.69
N GLU A 379 -5.13 14.88 -20.65
CA GLU A 379 -6.33 14.05 -20.44
C GLU A 379 -6.69 13.97 -18.95
N CYS A 380 -7.98 13.91 -18.65
CA CYS A 380 -8.48 13.81 -17.29
C CYS A 380 -8.80 12.35 -16.94
N ASP A 381 -8.07 11.77 -15.99
CA ASP A 381 -8.36 10.43 -15.49
C ASP A 381 -9.74 10.40 -14.80
N THR A 382 -10.66 9.61 -15.34
CA THR A 382 -11.96 9.38 -14.72
C THR A 382 -11.90 8.18 -13.78
N PHE A 383 -12.86 8.09 -12.87
CA PHE A 383 -12.99 6.91 -12.00
C PHE A 383 -13.23 5.61 -12.80
N ALA A 384 -13.79 5.71 -14.02
CA ALA A 384 -13.94 4.56 -14.90
C ALA A 384 -12.58 4.06 -15.41
N ASP A 385 -11.67 4.97 -15.77
CA ASP A 385 -10.31 4.64 -16.23
C ASP A 385 -9.49 3.96 -15.13
N LEU A 386 -9.71 4.33 -13.86
CA LEU A 386 -9.07 3.70 -12.72
C LEU A 386 -9.61 2.28 -12.43
N LEU A 387 -10.83 1.96 -12.84
CA LEU A 387 -11.43 0.63 -12.67
C LEU A 387 -11.01 -0.33 -13.78
N ASP A 388 -10.89 0.15 -15.02
CA ASP A 388 -10.46 -0.68 -16.14
C ASP A 388 -8.95 -1.03 -16.06
N ASN A 389 -8.15 -0.24 -15.35
CA ASN A 389 -6.73 -0.52 -15.07
C ASN A 389 -6.48 -1.54 -13.94
N LEU A 390 -7.54 -2.13 -13.33
CA LEU A 390 -7.39 -3.16 -12.30
C LEU A 390 -7.36 -4.59 -12.84
N ASP A 391 -7.53 -4.77 -14.16
CA ASP A 391 -7.51 -6.08 -14.83
C ASP A 391 -6.18 -6.39 -15.56
N ASP A 392 -5.15 -5.55 -15.43
CA ASP A 392 -3.78 -5.78 -15.96
C ASP A 392 -2.74 -6.15 -14.88
#